data_AF-A0A553RA38-F1
#
_entry.id   AF-A0A553RA38-F1
#
_cell.length_a   1.000
_cell.length_b   1.000
_cell.length_c   1.000
_cell.angle_alpha   90.00
_cell.angle_beta   90.00
_cell.angle_gamma   90.00
#
_symmetry.space_group_name_H-M   'P 1'
#
loop_
_entity.id
_entity.type
_entity.pdbx_description
1 polymer ?
#
loop_
_entity_poly.entity_id
_entity_poly.type
_entity_poly.pdbx_seq_one_letter_code
_entity_poly.pdbx_strand_id
1 'polypeptide(L)'
;MGCACSNQNHSKEPEYYNSNSKTCHEPRDSMQHNSNQDEDVVVAQYDFQPANENDLQFRKGDRLKIIKETGEWWLAKSLVTGNEGFIPSTYVARAQTLEVERWFFKDMSRRDTERLLLAPGNKPGSFLVRESETTKGAFSLSIRDSAPEQCDVVKHYKIRALDNGGYYISPSMAFPSLQELVKYYSSKF
;
A
#
# COMPACT_ATOMS: atom_id res chain seq x y z
N MET A 1 -57.73 32.65 -36.57
CA MET A 1 -57.34 31.92 -37.80
C MET A 1 -56.75 30.60 -37.36
N GLY A 2 -57.37 29.49 -37.74
CA GLY A 2 -57.02 28.14 -37.28
C GLY A 2 -56.07 27.41 -38.23
N CYS A 3 -55.43 26.37 -37.71
CA CYS A 3 -55.42 24.99 -38.23
C CYS A 3 -54.27 24.19 -37.60
N ALA A 4 -54.57 22.94 -37.29
CA ALA A 4 -53.66 21.90 -36.80
C ALA A 4 -53.03 21.12 -37.98
N CYS A 5 -52.00 20.30 -37.69
CA CYS A 5 -51.91 18.86 -38.01
C CYS A 5 -50.46 18.34 -38.19
N SER A 6 -50.33 17.06 -37.89
CA SER A 6 -49.15 16.24 -37.61
C SER A 6 -48.41 15.64 -38.83
N ASN A 7 -47.26 15.00 -38.51
CA ASN A 7 -46.74 13.70 -38.98
C ASN A 7 -45.57 13.59 -39.99
N GLN A 8 -44.68 12.67 -39.56
CA GLN A 8 -43.49 12.01 -40.10
C GLN A 8 -43.53 11.54 -41.58
N ASN A 9 -42.38 11.55 -42.29
CA ASN A 9 -41.56 10.34 -42.58
C ASN A 9 -40.47 10.53 -43.68
N HIS A 10 -39.28 9.96 -43.37
CA HIS A 10 -38.32 9.20 -44.18
C HIS A 10 -37.71 9.64 -45.54
N SER A 11 -36.36 9.60 -45.52
CA SER A 11 -35.39 9.04 -46.50
C SER A 11 -34.98 9.81 -47.77
N LYS A 12 -33.66 10.05 -47.94
CA LYS A 12 -32.77 9.43 -48.95
C LYS A 12 -31.35 10.04 -48.93
N GLU A 13 -30.32 9.18 -48.94
CA GLU A 13 -28.91 9.44 -49.34
C GLU A 13 -28.82 9.54 -50.88
N PRO A 14 -27.72 10.01 -51.55
CA PRO A 14 -26.44 9.27 -51.57
C PRO A 14 -25.11 10.06 -51.85
N GLU A 15 -23.99 9.33 -51.69
CA GLU A 15 -22.73 9.30 -52.50
C GLU A 15 -21.73 10.49 -52.53
N TYR A 16 -20.46 10.35 -52.93
CA TYR A 16 -19.27 9.52 -52.58
C TYR A 16 -18.09 10.00 -53.50
N TYR A 17 -16.84 9.86 -53.01
CA TYR A 17 -15.51 10.10 -53.65
C TYR A 17 -15.08 11.54 -53.99
N ASN A 18 -13.82 11.96 -53.76
CA ASN A 18 -12.56 11.41 -54.31
C ASN A 18 -11.35 12.02 -53.53
N SER A 19 -10.54 11.26 -52.78
CA SER A 19 -9.25 10.59 -53.13
C SER A 19 -7.97 11.45 -53.12
N ASN A 20 -6.92 10.81 -52.59
CA ASN A 20 -5.46 11.07 -52.69
C ASN A 20 -4.83 12.06 -51.69
N SER A 21 -3.66 11.83 -51.09
CA SER A 21 -2.77 10.68 -50.92
C SER A 21 -1.54 11.13 -50.10
N LYS A 22 -1.03 10.26 -49.22
CA LYS A 22 0.39 10.06 -48.82
C LYS A 22 1.09 11.00 -47.79
N THR A 23 1.58 10.29 -46.75
CA THR A 23 2.86 10.35 -46.00
C THR A 23 3.10 11.33 -44.83
N CYS A 24 3.18 10.70 -43.64
CA CYS A 24 4.18 10.76 -42.55
C CYS A 24 4.80 12.11 -42.14
N HIS A 25 4.53 12.54 -40.91
CA HIS A 25 5.54 12.80 -39.86
C HIS A 25 4.84 13.08 -38.51
N GLU A 26 4.94 12.12 -37.60
CA GLU A 26 4.73 12.29 -36.15
C GLU A 26 5.83 13.19 -35.56
N PRO A 27 5.48 14.05 -34.60
CA PRO A 27 6.37 14.29 -33.47
C PRO A 27 5.66 14.05 -32.14
N ARG A 28 5.95 12.88 -31.57
CA ARG A 28 6.36 12.64 -30.17
C ARG A 28 5.62 13.44 -29.10
N ASP A 29 4.54 12.88 -28.60
CA ASP A 29 4.09 13.13 -27.23
C ASP A 29 5.08 12.49 -26.24
N SER A 30 5.99 13.31 -25.72
CA SER A 30 6.74 12.97 -24.51
C SER A 30 5.85 13.24 -23.29
N MET A 31 4.95 12.30 -22.98
CA MET A 31 4.33 12.24 -21.66
C MET A 31 5.38 11.79 -20.64
N GLN A 32 5.94 12.76 -19.93
CA GLN A 32 6.69 12.54 -18.70
C GLN A 32 5.76 11.91 -17.66
N HIS A 33 5.82 10.58 -17.52
CA HIS A 33 5.27 9.91 -16.37
C HIS A 33 6.27 10.00 -15.23
N ASN A 34 6.18 11.10 -14.48
CA ASN A 34 6.83 11.24 -13.19
C ASN A 34 6.00 10.45 -12.16
N SER A 35 6.12 9.12 -12.15
CA SER A 35 5.44 8.29 -11.17
C SER A 35 6.30 8.11 -9.94
N ASN A 36 5.69 8.37 -8.77
CA ASN A 36 6.21 8.05 -7.45
C ASN A 36 6.70 6.59 -7.43
N GLN A 37 8.02 6.40 -7.49
CA GLN A 37 8.69 5.11 -7.68
C GLN A 37 8.49 4.11 -6.51
N ASP A 38 7.81 4.50 -5.44
CA ASP A 38 7.57 3.69 -4.24
C ASP A 38 6.11 3.21 -4.07
N GLU A 39 5.14 3.65 -4.89
CA GLU A 39 3.71 3.28 -4.74
C GLU A 39 3.40 1.85 -5.23
N ASP A 40 4.29 1.25 -6.03
CA ASP A 40 4.06 -0.05 -6.68
C ASP A 40 4.85 -1.21 -6.09
N VAL A 41 5.37 -1.06 -4.86
CA VAL A 41 6.03 -2.17 -4.18
C VAL A 41 5.01 -3.01 -3.42
N VAL A 42 5.11 -4.33 -3.55
CA VAL A 42 4.37 -5.33 -2.77
C VAL A 42 5.33 -6.21 -1.97
N VAL A 43 4.83 -6.85 -0.92
CA VAL A 43 5.53 -7.83 -0.11
C VAL A 43 4.83 -9.18 -0.26
N ALA A 44 5.60 -10.23 -0.48
CA ALA A 44 5.09 -11.59 -0.54
C ALA A 44 4.61 -12.07 0.84
N GLN A 45 3.35 -12.49 0.93
CA GLN A 45 2.76 -13.02 2.16
C GLN A 45 3.03 -14.52 2.33
N TYR A 46 3.37 -15.21 1.23
CA TYR A 46 3.64 -16.64 1.16
C TYR A 46 4.81 -16.93 0.22
N ASP A 47 5.36 -18.14 0.31
CA ASP A 47 6.31 -18.65 -0.67
C ASP A 47 5.59 -19.03 -1.96
N PHE A 48 6.22 -18.81 -3.11
CA PHE A 48 5.67 -19.18 -4.41
C PHE A 48 6.71 -19.88 -5.27
N GLN A 49 6.32 -21.04 -5.80
CA GLN A 49 7.10 -21.83 -6.73
C GLN A 49 6.55 -21.65 -8.15
N PRO A 50 7.39 -21.31 -9.14
CA PRO A 50 6.99 -21.18 -10.54
C PRO A 50 6.29 -22.43 -11.05
N ALA A 51 5.13 -22.28 -11.70
CA ALA A 51 4.49 -23.36 -12.44
C ALA A 51 5.02 -23.44 -13.88
N ASN A 52 5.49 -22.31 -14.42
CA ASN A 52 6.07 -22.20 -15.76
C ASN A 52 7.27 -21.22 -15.77
N GLU A 53 7.99 -21.16 -16.88
CA GLU A 53 9.22 -20.34 -17.02
C GLU A 53 8.99 -18.83 -16.98
N ASN A 54 7.76 -18.37 -17.19
CA ASN A 54 7.42 -16.95 -17.14
C ASN A 54 7.01 -16.50 -15.72
N ASP A 55 6.89 -17.43 -14.76
CA ASP A 55 6.51 -17.12 -13.39
C ASP A 55 7.73 -16.70 -12.57
N LEU A 56 7.57 -15.70 -11.71
CA LEU A 56 8.64 -15.24 -10.83
C LEU A 56 8.63 -16.02 -9.51
N GLN A 57 9.71 -16.74 -9.20
CA GLN A 57 9.90 -17.34 -7.88
C GLN A 57 10.14 -16.26 -6.81
N PHE A 58 9.49 -16.41 -5.65
CA PHE A 58 9.73 -15.58 -4.48
C PHE A 58 9.42 -16.32 -3.17
N ARG A 59 9.95 -15.80 -2.06
CA ARG A 59 9.70 -16.26 -0.70
C ARG A 59 8.87 -15.25 0.07
N LYS A 60 8.18 -15.72 1.11
CA LYS A 60 7.49 -14.88 2.08
C LYS A 60 8.45 -13.82 2.63
N GLY A 61 8.00 -12.57 2.54
CA GLY A 61 8.75 -11.39 2.93
C GLY A 61 9.55 -10.72 1.81
N ASP A 62 9.65 -11.32 0.62
CA ASP A 62 10.32 -10.71 -0.53
C ASP A 62 9.55 -9.47 -1.00
N ARG A 63 10.30 -8.42 -1.37
CA ARG A 63 9.74 -7.19 -1.92
C ARG A 63 9.79 -7.25 -3.45
N LEU A 64 8.66 -7.02 -4.08
CA LEU A 64 8.50 -7.08 -5.53
C LEU A 64 7.95 -5.74 -6.02
N LYS A 65 8.49 -5.21 -7.11
CA LYS A 65 7.96 -4.03 -7.78
C LYS A 65 6.98 -4.44 -8.86
N ILE A 66 5.75 -3.98 -8.77
CA ILE A 66 4.73 -4.22 -9.80
C ILE A 66 5.08 -3.40 -11.03
N ILE A 67 5.19 -4.08 -12.17
CA ILE A 67 5.37 -3.48 -13.50
C ILE A 67 4.01 -3.36 -14.19
N LYS A 68 3.16 -4.40 -14.07
CA LYS A 68 1.83 -4.42 -14.68
C LYS A 68 0.83 -5.15 -13.80
N GLU A 69 -0.25 -4.46 -13.47
CA GLU A 69 -1.36 -4.94 -12.66
C GLU A 69 -2.59 -5.18 -13.56
N THR A 70 -2.68 -6.37 -14.17
CA THR A 70 -3.83 -6.69 -15.04
C THR A 70 -4.35 -8.08 -14.74
N GLY A 71 -5.57 -8.15 -14.21
CA GLY A 71 -6.19 -9.41 -13.79
C GLY A 71 -5.58 -9.96 -12.49
N GLU A 72 -5.55 -11.29 -12.37
CA GLU A 72 -5.09 -11.99 -11.17
C GLU A 72 -3.58 -12.31 -11.19
N TRP A 73 -2.94 -12.21 -12.37
CA TRP A 73 -1.53 -12.47 -12.57
C TRP A 73 -0.81 -11.18 -12.94
N TRP A 74 0.00 -10.67 -12.02
CA TRP A 74 0.70 -9.40 -12.17
C TRP A 74 2.12 -9.64 -12.66
N LEU A 75 2.60 -8.75 -13.53
CA LEU A 75 4.02 -8.74 -13.91
C LEU A 75 4.77 -7.96 -12.86
N ALA A 76 5.75 -8.59 -12.22
CA ALA A 76 6.53 -7.99 -11.15
C ALA A 76 8.03 -8.24 -11.35
N LYS A 77 8.83 -7.41 -10.68
CA LYS A 77 10.28 -7.52 -10.60
C LYS A 77 10.71 -7.78 -9.16
N SER A 78 11.50 -8.81 -8.92
CA SER A 78 12.11 -9.04 -7.62
C SER A 78 13.14 -7.95 -7.32
N LEU A 79 13.01 -7.28 -6.17
CA LEU A 79 14.02 -6.33 -5.71
C LEU A 79 15.27 -7.03 -5.14
N VAL A 80 15.21 -8.35 -4.93
CA VAL A 80 16.33 -9.16 -4.42
C VAL A 80 17.16 -9.70 -5.59
N THR A 81 16.52 -10.36 -6.55
CA THR A 81 17.22 -11.04 -7.66
C THR A 81 17.29 -10.20 -8.93
N GLY A 82 16.45 -9.17 -9.06
CA GLY A 82 16.30 -8.39 -10.29
C GLY A 82 15.51 -9.08 -11.40
N ASN A 83 15.08 -10.33 -11.19
CA ASN A 83 14.31 -11.10 -12.17
C ASN A 83 12.88 -10.59 -12.29
N GLU A 84 12.32 -10.75 -13.48
CA GLU A 84 10.96 -10.36 -13.81
C GLU A 84 10.13 -11.60 -14.17
N GLY A 85 8.85 -11.58 -13.84
CA GLY A 85 7.92 -12.66 -14.16
C GLY A 85 6.55 -12.44 -13.54
N PHE A 86 5.64 -13.35 -13.83
CA PHE A 86 4.27 -13.31 -13.35
C PHE A 86 4.16 -13.82 -11.92
N ILE A 87 3.32 -13.15 -11.13
CA ILE A 87 3.00 -13.50 -9.76
C ILE A 87 1.48 -13.50 -9.55
N PRO A 88 0.92 -14.41 -8.73
CA PRO A 88 -0.46 -14.33 -8.32
C PRO A 88 -0.68 -13.17 -7.36
N SER A 89 -1.62 -12.28 -7.65
CA SER A 89 -1.91 -11.10 -6.84
C SER A 89 -2.33 -11.43 -5.40
N THR A 90 -2.95 -12.58 -5.20
CA THR A 90 -3.41 -13.08 -3.89
C THR A 90 -2.27 -13.49 -2.96
N TYR A 91 -1.03 -13.59 -3.47
CA TYR A 91 0.15 -13.99 -2.69
C TYR A 91 0.94 -12.78 -2.18
N VAL A 92 0.54 -11.57 -2.57
CA VAL A 92 1.26 -10.35 -2.26
C VAL A 92 0.33 -9.30 -1.67
N ALA A 93 0.87 -8.48 -0.78
CA ALA A 93 0.18 -7.32 -0.23
C ALA A 93 0.99 -6.07 -0.56
N ARG A 94 0.32 -4.96 -0.89
CA ARG A 94 0.99 -3.67 -1.13
C ARG A 94 1.87 -3.32 0.07
N ALA A 95 3.11 -2.93 -0.17
CA ALA A 95 4.10 -2.67 0.88
C ALA A 95 3.70 -1.50 1.78
N GLN A 96 2.75 -0.68 1.34
CA GLN A 96 2.15 0.40 2.14
C GLN A 96 1.02 -0.09 3.05
N THR A 97 0.59 -1.36 2.94
CA THR A 97 -0.39 -1.93 3.87
C THR A 97 0.26 -2.18 5.22
N LEU A 98 -0.37 -1.71 6.29
CA LEU A 98 0.14 -1.87 7.65
C LEU A 98 0.43 -3.35 7.99
N GLU A 99 -0.30 -4.28 7.38
CA GLU A 99 -0.20 -5.72 7.63
C GLU A 99 1.14 -6.35 7.23
N VAL A 100 1.95 -5.69 6.40
CA VAL A 100 3.30 -6.17 6.04
C VAL A 100 4.39 -5.68 7.00
N GLU A 101 4.08 -4.68 7.83
CA GLU A 101 5.05 -4.06 8.72
C GLU A 101 5.35 -4.98 9.91
N ARG A 102 6.63 -5.31 10.11
CA ARG A 102 7.06 -6.24 11.18
C ARG A 102 6.70 -5.77 12.58
N TRP A 103 6.48 -4.46 12.75
CA TRP A 103 6.10 -3.83 14.00
C TRP A 103 4.58 -3.72 14.18
N PHE A 104 3.77 -4.05 13.17
CA PHE A 104 2.31 -3.96 13.24
C PHE A 104 1.66 -5.30 13.59
N PHE A 105 0.83 -5.30 14.62
CA PHE A 105 0.12 -6.46 15.12
C PHE A 105 -1.36 -6.11 15.26
N LYS A 106 -2.13 -6.43 14.21
CA LYS A 106 -3.56 -6.07 14.09
C LYS A 106 -4.39 -6.52 15.29
N ASP A 107 -4.36 -7.82 15.59
CA ASP A 107 -5.20 -8.46 16.62
C ASP A 107 -4.44 -8.69 17.94
N MET A 108 -3.68 -7.70 18.41
CA MET A 108 -2.92 -7.80 19.66
C MET A 108 -3.59 -7.01 20.79
N SER A 109 -3.92 -7.70 21.90
CA SER A 109 -4.47 -7.05 23.09
C SER A 109 -3.39 -6.28 23.86
N ARG A 110 -3.80 -5.32 24.71
CA ARG A 110 -2.88 -4.63 25.62
C ARG A 110 -2.14 -5.61 26.51
N ARG A 111 -2.87 -6.58 27.06
CA ARG A 111 -2.35 -7.58 27.98
C ARG A 111 -1.33 -8.50 27.31
N ASP A 112 -1.62 -8.97 26.10
CA ASP A 112 -0.71 -9.86 25.39
C ASP A 112 0.51 -9.09 24.88
N THR A 113 0.34 -7.83 24.50
CA THR A 113 1.45 -6.92 24.16
C THR A 113 2.42 -6.77 25.33
N GLU A 114 1.92 -6.54 26.54
CA GLU A 114 2.75 -6.43 27.75
C GLU A 114 3.53 -7.73 27.99
N ARG A 115 2.86 -8.89 27.90
CA ARG A 115 3.50 -10.21 28.03
C ARG A 115 4.59 -10.42 26.98
N LEU A 116 4.32 -10.09 25.72
CA LEU A 116 5.25 -10.27 24.61
C LEU A 116 6.48 -9.38 24.80
N LEU A 117 6.30 -8.08 25.04
CA LEU A 117 7.42 -7.14 25.15
C LEU A 117 8.29 -7.39 26.39
N LEU A 118 7.69 -7.82 27.51
CA LEU A 118 8.42 -8.17 28.73
C LEU A 118 9.04 -9.58 28.68
N ALA A 119 8.74 -10.39 27.66
CA ALA A 119 9.33 -11.71 27.51
C ALA A 119 10.88 -11.63 27.42
N PRO A 120 11.60 -12.65 27.93
CA PRO A 120 13.05 -12.72 27.79
C PRO A 120 13.49 -12.64 26.31
N GLY A 121 14.57 -11.91 26.04
CA GLY A 121 15.14 -11.73 24.70
C GLY A 121 14.79 -10.40 24.03
N ASN A 122 13.70 -9.74 24.44
CA ASN A 122 13.42 -8.37 24.02
C ASN A 122 14.30 -7.38 24.79
N LYS A 123 14.72 -6.30 24.12
CA LYS A 123 15.59 -5.26 24.69
C LYS A 123 14.77 -4.03 25.05
N PRO A 124 15.25 -3.15 25.94
CA PRO A 124 14.70 -1.81 26.06
C PRO A 124 14.60 -1.14 24.68
N GLY A 125 13.50 -0.45 24.41
CA GLY A 125 13.19 0.11 23.10
C GLY A 125 12.45 -0.84 22.15
N SER A 126 12.34 -2.13 22.45
CA SER A 126 11.46 -3.04 21.70
C SER A 126 10.02 -2.52 21.72
N PHE A 127 9.39 -2.42 20.55
CA PHE A 127 8.08 -1.80 20.39
C PHE A 127 7.20 -2.57 19.40
N LEU A 128 5.91 -2.28 19.44
CA LEU A 128 4.95 -2.64 18.40
C LEU A 128 3.80 -1.63 18.33
N VAL A 129 3.11 -1.61 17.19
CA VAL A 129 1.86 -0.88 16.98
C VAL A 129 0.74 -1.89 16.80
N ARG A 130 -0.40 -1.63 17.44
CA ARG A 130 -1.60 -2.48 17.40
C ARG A 130 -2.86 -1.64 17.26
N GLU A 131 -3.96 -2.27 16.88
CA GLU A 131 -5.26 -1.61 16.93
C GLU A 131 -5.64 -1.26 18.38
N SER A 132 -6.34 -0.12 18.55
CA SER A 132 -6.76 0.35 19.85
C SER A 132 -8.04 -0.37 20.31
N GLU A 133 -7.93 -1.19 21.36
CA GLU A 133 -9.07 -1.90 21.98
C GLU A 133 -10.18 -0.96 22.48
N THR A 134 -9.82 0.28 22.83
CA THR A 134 -10.76 1.26 23.42
C THR A 134 -11.31 2.26 22.41
N THR A 135 -10.84 2.26 21.15
CA THR A 135 -11.23 3.27 20.16
C THR A 135 -11.07 2.71 18.76
N LYS A 136 -12.21 2.41 18.12
CA LYS A 136 -12.24 1.91 16.75
C LYS A 136 -11.57 2.90 15.79
N GLY A 137 -10.70 2.39 14.92
CA GLY A 137 -9.95 3.20 13.94
C GLY A 137 -8.76 3.98 14.52
N ALA A 138 -8.49 3.88 15.82
CA ALA A 138 -7.26 4.39 16.42
C ALA A 138 -6.25 3.25 16.64
N PHE A 139 -4.99 3.61 16.88
CA PHE A 139 -3.92 2.66 17.12
C PHE A 139 -3.26 2.94 18.47
N SER A 140 -2.45 1.99 18.94
CA SER A 140 -1.63 2.12 20.14
C SER A 140 -0.18 1.73 19.83
N LEU A 141 0.77 2.63 20.12
CA LEU A 141 2.19 2.32 20.16
C LEU A 141 2.54 1.81 21.56
N SER A 142 3.10 0.61 21.65
CA SER A 142 3.51 0.00 22.91
C SER A 142 5.02 -0.23 22.89
N ILE A 143 5.73 0.23 23.92
CA ILE A 143 7.20 0.18 23.98
C ILE A 143 7.67 -0.32 25.34
N ARG A 144 8.65 -1.24 25.32
CA ARG A 144 9.38 -1.65 26.52
C ARG A 144 10.34 -0.54 26.92
N ASP A 145 10.16 -0.04 28.12
CA ASP A 145 11.03 0.92 28.77
C ASP A 145 11.74 0.27 29.95
N SER A 146 13.00 0.64 30.13
CA SER A 146 13.86 0.17 31.22
C SER A 146 14.64 1.37 31.74
N ALA A 147 14.13 2.01 32.78
CA ALA A 147 14.88 3.03 33.50
C ALA A 147 15.79 2.38 34.56
N PRO A 148 17.00 2.90 34.83
CA PRO A 148 17.93 2.31 35.80
C PRO A 148 17.37 2.08 37.21
N GLU A 149 16.32 2.83 37.57
CA GLU A 149 15.67 2.79 38.89
C GLU A 149 14.26 2.18 38.87
N GLN A 150 13.76 1.72 37.72
CA GLN A 150 12.44 1.09 37.60
C GLN A 150 12.54 -0.33 37.05
N CYS A 151 11.62 -1.20 37.49
CA CYS A 151 11.40 -2.47 36.82
C CYS A 151 11.00 -2.25 35.35
N ASP A 152 11.34 -3.20 34.49
CA ASP A 152 10.89 -3.24 33.10
C ASP A 152 9.38 -2.97 33.03
N VAL A 153 8.99 -1.95 32.27
CA VAL A 153 7.60 -1.54 32.11
C VAL A 153 7.28 -1.35 30.64
N VAL A 154 6.02 -1.53 30.27
CA VAL A 154 5.54 -1.23 28.92
C VAL A 154 4.72 0.05 28.96
N LYS A 155 5.17 1.07 28.22
CA LYS A 155 4.44 2.32 28.02
C LYS A 155 3.54 2.19 26.80
N HIS A 156 2.32 2.71 26.91
CA HIS A 156 1.31 2.67 25.85
C HIS A 156 0.92 4.09 25.46
N TYR A 157 1.09 4.44 24.19
CA TYR A 157 0.74 5.74 23.62
C TYR A 157 -0.39 5.58 22.61
N LYS A 158 -1.46 6.35 22.78
CA LYS A 158 -2.57 6.38 21.82
C LYS A 158 -2.14 7.14 20.58
N ILE A 159 -2.22 6.49 19.42
CA ILE A 159 -2.08 7.12 18.12
C ILE A 159 -3.49 7.42 17.60
N ARG A 160 -3.78 8.70 17.40
CA ARG A 160 -5.07 9.18 16.89
C ARG A 160 -4.96 9.44 15.39
N ALA A 161 -6.05 9.14 14.68
CA ALA A 161 -6.22 9.53 13.29
C ALA A 161 -6.79 10.96 13.22
N LEU A 162 -6.41 11.69 12.17
CA LEU A 162 -6.99 12.97 11.77
C LEU A 162 -7.99 12.77 10.64
N ASP A 163 -9.00 13.62 10.56
CA ASP A 163 -10.05 13.56 9.53
C ASP A 163 -9.51 13.71 8.11
N ASN A 164 -8.37 14.39 7.95
CA ASN A 164 -7.69 14.60 6.66
C ASN A 164 -6.67 13.50 6.30
N GLY A 165 -6.68 12.36 6.99
CA GLY A 165 -5.87 11.19 6.62
C GLY A 165 -4.44 11.19 7.18
N GLY A 166 -4.24 11.64 8.42
CA GLY A 166 -2.95 11.61 9.13
C GLY A 166 -3.02 11.00 10.52
N TYR A 167 -1.88 10.88 11.19
CA TYR A 167 -1.72 10.25 12.50
C TYR A 167 -0.89 11.09 13.45
N TYR A 168 -1.22 11.09 14.74
CA TYR A 168 -0.40 11.75 15.76
C TYR A 168 -0.49 11.06 17.13
N ILE A 169 0.59 11.20 17.91
CA ILE A 169 0.59 10.93 19.35
C ILE A 169 0.50 12.26 20.12
N SER A 170 1.32 13.24 19.73
CA SER A 170 1.25 14.61 20.24
C SER A 170 0.61 15.53 19.20
N PRO A 171 -0.37 16.39 19.54
CA PRO A 171 -0.98 17.32 18.61
C PRO A 171 0.01 18.27 17.92
N SER A 172 1.19 18.49 18.51
CA SER A 172 2.26 19.31 17.94
C SER A 172 2.95 18.68 16.73
N MET A 173 2.70 17.39 16.45
CA MET A 173 3.40 16.65 15.41
C MET A 173 2.51 15.56 14.82
N ALA A 174 2.05 15.81 13.60
CA ALA A 174 1.27 14.87 12.82
C ALA A 174 2.08 14.30 11.65
N PHE A 175 1.74 13.09 11.25
CA PHE A 175 2.39 12.34 10.19
C PHE A 175 1.35 11.91 9.15
N PRO A 176 1.71 11.85 7.85
CA PRO A 176 0.80 11.40 6.80
C PRO A 176 0.49 9.90 6.88
N SER A 177 1.35 9.10 7.53
CA SER A 177 1.18 7.65 7.67
C SER A 177 1.71 7.14 9.01
N LEU A 178 1.27 5.96 9.43
CA LEU A 178 1.84 5.29 10.61
C LEU A 178 3.31 4.92 10.40
N GLN A 179 3.70 4.58 9.16
CA GLN A 179 5.09 4.29 8.81
C GLN A 179 5.99 5.49 9.12
N GLU A 180 5.62 6.69 8.70
CA GLU A 180 6.39 7.90 8.99
C GLU A 180 6.39 8.24 10.50
N LEU A 181 5.27 8.01 11.20
CA LEU A 181 5.20 8.16 12.65
C LEU A 181 6.18 7.20 13.36
N VAL A 182 6.17 5.92 12.99
CA VAL A 182 7.04 4.89 13.58
C VAL A 182 8.50 5.18 13.26
N LYS A 183 8.81 5.54 12.01
CA LYS A 183 10.15 5.94 11.59
C LYS A 183 10.67 7.12 12.41
N TYR A 184 9.82 8.12 12.67
CA TYR A 184 10.19 9.24 13.52
C TYR A 184 10.49 8.81 14.96
N TYR A 185 9.56 8.12 15.62
CA TYR A 185 9.70 7.79 17.05
C TYR A 185 10.76 6.70 17.31
N SER A 186 10.95 5.76 16.39
CA SER A 186 12.00 4.73 16.51
C SER A 186 13.42 5.30 16.54
N SER A 187 13.64 6.53 16.04
CA SER A 187 14.92 7.24 16.17
C SER A 187 15.14 7.92 17.54
N LYS A 188 14.13 7.92 18.41
CA LYS A 188 14.10 8.65 19.68
C LYS A 188 14.19 7.74 20.91
N PHE A 189 14.12 6.43 20.72
CA PHE A 189 14.24 5.44 21.79
C PHE A 189 15.62 4.79 21.80
#